data_AF-A0A6L9K9X5-F1
#
_entry.id   AF-A0A6L9K9X5-F1
#
_cell.length_a   1.000
_cell.length_b   1.000
_cell.length_c   1.000
_cell.angle_alpha   90.00
_cell.angle_beta   90.00
_cell.angle_gamma   90.00
#
_symmetry.space_group_name_H-M   'P 1'
#
loop_
_entity.id
_entity.type
_entity.pdbx_description
1 polymer ?
#
loop_
_entity_poly.entity_id
_entity_poly.type
_entity_poly.pdbx_seq_one_letter_code
_entity_poly.pdbx_strand_id
1 'polypeptide(L)'
;MKRTTLKSLLLTLGLILIVSPVFSQYTGTRIDVNGSRYTDQMWIFSILRCTTGYDNGYDGYKMLGNSVAPQIMAIEESGYYQVDAIPTYNNTVIGFRSGEDAQYTLTFTNDNLSLQYEHLYIVDLVANDTIDVTVTGSKYTFNVVPYSAIEKRFIIITSIPEVIVIPNPEVPVVPQDTVVVVVDPIPADTVVVVIPVEEPIVVVDPVNNKDKKDKKDKKDKKIKISNSKRMIAIENQSNSKGKVKIINAMTGRKVKEAQFNANGITNIETDVPAGTYVINAITDSEEVSINVVIR
;
A
#
# COMPACT_ATOMS: atom_id res chain seq x y z
N MET A 1 -51.75 57.57 0.69
CA MET A 1 -51.01 56.30 0.44
C MET A 1 -51.61 55.61 -0.78
N LYS A 2 -50.81 55.13 -1.74
CA LYS A 2 -51.31 54.25 -2.82
C LYS A 2 -51.32 52.80 -2.31
N ARG A 3 -52.44 52.09 -2.47
CA ARG A 3 -52.52 50.64 -2.19
C ARG A 3 -51.96 49.87 -3.38
N THR A 4 -50.79 49.26 -3.24
CA THR A 4 -50.36 48.16 -4.11
C THR A 4 -51.24 46.94 -3.84
N THR A 5 -51.74 46.29 -4.89
CA THR A 5 -52.62 45.12 -4.78
C THR A 5 -51.84 43.83 -4.91
N LEU A 6 -52.27 42.78 -4.20
CA LEU A 6 -51.53 41.52 -4.02
C LEU A 6 -51.20 40.80 -5.35
N LYS A 7 -51.96 41.07 -6.42
CA LYS A 7 -51.67 40.58 -7.79
C LYS A 7 -50.30 41.03 -8.33
N SER A 8 -49.72 42.11 -7.79
CA SER A 8 -48.37 42.56 -8.13
C SER A 8 -47.24 41.70 -7.52
N LEU A 9 -47.53 40.85 -6.54
CA LEU A 9 -46.51 40.09 -5.81
C LEU A 9 -46.15 38.75 -6.48
N LEU A 10 -47.02 38.24 -7.34
CA LEU A 10 -46.81 36.98 -8.08
C LEU A 10 -45.99 37.16 -9.38
N LEU A 11 -45.88 38.38 -9.91
CA LEU A 11 -45.11 38.65 -11.14
C LEU A 11 -43.60 38.85 -10.86
N THR A 12 -43.18 38.93 -9.59
CA THR A 12 -41.78 38.93 -9.15
C THR A 12 -41.36 37.64 -8.45
N LEU A 13 -42.23 36.61 -8.45
CA LEU A 13 -41.88 35.24 -8.05
C LEU A 13 -41.77 34.28 -9.25
N GLY A 14 -41.92 34.80 -10.47
CA GLY A 14 -41.67 34.09 -11.72
C GLY A 14 -40.28 34.41 -12.27
N LEU A 15 -39.51 33.37 -12.58
CA LEU A 15 -38.27 33.42 -13.36
C LEU A 15 -37.12 34.29 -12.79
N ILE A 16 -36.76 34.08 -11.52
CA ILE A 16 -35.32 34.01 -11.19
C ILE A 16 -34.91 32.53 -11.18
N LEU A 17 -34.92 31.90 -12.36
CA LEU A 17 -34.20 30.65 -12.55
C LEU A 17 -32.71 31.04 -12.58
N ILE A 18 -32.07 31.07 -11.41
CA ILE A 18 -30.62 31.29 -11.36
C ILE A 18 -29.98 30.07 -12.04
N VAL A 19 -29.64 30.22 -13.32
CA VAL A 19 -28.65 29.36 -13.98
C VAL A 19 -27.29 29.74 -13.40
N SER A 20 -27.11 29.41 -12.12
CA SER A 20 -25.79 29.33 -11.53
C SER A 20 -25.01 28.39 -12.43
N PRO A 21 -23.84 28.78 -12.96
CA PRO A 21 -22.95 27.80 -13.53
C PRO A 21 -22.72 26.75 -12.45
N VAL A 22 -23.18 25.53 -12.68
CA VAL A 22 -22.81 24.38 -11.87
C VAL A 22 -21.36 24.10 -12.23
N PHE A 23 -20.47 24.89 -11.62
CA PHE A 23 -19.03 24.63 -11.65
C PHE A 23 -18.85 23.18 -11.23
N SER A 24 -18.15 22.40 -12.03
CA SER A 24 -17.84 21.01 -11.71
C SER A 24 -16.96 21.00 -10.47
N GLN A 25 -17.58 20.90 -9.29
CA GLN A 25 -16.90 20.83 -8.01
C GLN A 25 -16.29 19.45 -7.88
N TYR A 26 -15.11 19.29 -8.48
CA TYR A 26 -14.30 18.09 -8.32
C TYR A 26 -13.96 17.91 -6.84
N THR A 27 -13.98 16.66 -6.38
CA THR A 27 -13.37 16.31 -5.09
C THR A 27 -11.86 16.50 -5.21
N GLY A 28 -11.32 17.39 -4.38
CA GLY A 28 -9.92 17.79 -4.37
C GLY A 28 -9.31 17.62 -2.98
N THR A 29 -8.01 17.37 -2.91
CA THR A 29 -7.26 17.34 -1.65
C THR A 29 -5.87 17.87 -1.92
N ARG A 30 -5.48 18.94 -1.22
CA ARG A 30 -4.08 19.40 -1.15
C ARG A 30 -3.43 18.76 0.07
N ILE A 31 -2.23 18.21 -0.14
CA ILE A 31 -1.36 17.74 0.93
C ILE A 31 -0.17 18.69 1.00
N ASP A 32 -0.11 19.49 2.06
CA ASP A 32 1.06 20.27 2.43
C ASP A 32 2.02 19.37 3.23
N VAL A 33 3.32 19.45 2.97
CA VAL A 33 4.35 18.92 3.89
C VAL A 33 5.23 20.05 4.40
N ASN A 34 5.37 20.13 5.72
CA ASN A 34 6.10 21.17 6.42
C ASN A 34 7.29 20.59 7.20
N GLY A 35 8.49 21.05 6.89
CA GLY A 35 9.69 20.90 7.73
C GLY A 35 9.92 22.11 8.62
N SER A 36 11.15 22.27 9.13
CA SER A 36 11.50 23.43 9.98
C SER A 36 11.74 24.71 9.18
N ARG A 37 12.29 24.60 7.96
CA ARG A 37 12.63 25.72 7.07
C ARG A 37 12.02 25.64 5.68
N TYR A 38 11.71 24.44 5.21
CA TYR A 38 11.25 24.18 3.85
C TYR A 38 9.91 23.45 3.83
N THR A 39 9.12 23.71 2.79
CA THR A 39 7.78 23.16 2.60
C THR A 39 7.58 22.74 1.15
N ASP A 40 6.71 21.78 0.91
CA ASP A 40 6.29 21.38 -0.42
C ASP A 40 4.80 20.98 -0.44
N GLN A 41 4.20 20.92 -1.62
CA GLN A 41 2.77 20.68 -1.82
C GLN A 41 2.53 19.70 -2.97
N MET A 42 1.48 18.89 -2.84
CA MET A 42 0.82 18.22 -3.95
C MET A 42 -0.69 18.35 -3.88
N TRP A 43 -1.36 18.10 -4.99
CA TRP A 43 -2.82 18.04 -5.12
C TRP A 43 -3.22 16.72 -5.76
N ILE A 44 -4.30 16.14 -5.25
CA ILE A 44 -4.96 14.96 -5.82
C ILE A 44 -6.43 15.29 -6.10
N PHE A 45 -6.93 14.97 -7.29
CA PHE A 45 -8.29 15.26 -7.74
C PHE A 45 -9.00 14.00 -8.21
N SER A 46 -10.22 13.76 -7.71
CA SER A 46 -11.01 12.59 -8.12
C SER A 46 -11.91 12.93 -9.30
N ILE A 47 -11.45 12.57 -10.50
CA ILE A 47 -12.05 12.89 -11.79
C ILE A 47 -12.23 11.58 -12.58
N LEU A 48 -13.44 11.02 -12.54
CA LEU A 48 -13.83 9.70 -13.11
C LEU A 48 -13.42 9.44 -14.58
N ARG A 49 -13.12 10.48 -15.35
CA ARG A 49 -12.76 10.40 -16.79
C ARG A 49 -11.26 10.51 -17.09
N CYS A 50 -10.43 10.71 -16.07
CA CYS A 50 -8.97 10.61 -16.18
C CYS A 50 -8.53 9.16 -15.95
N THR A 51 -7.24 8.91 -15.75
CA THR A 51 -6.63 7.58 -15.66
C THR A 51 -5.62 7.51 -14.50
N THR A 52 -4.84 6.43 -14.41
CA THR A 52 -3.64 6.35 -13.56
C THR A 52 -2.37 6.55 -14.40
N GLY A 53 -2.48 7.44 -15.39
CA GLY A 53 -1.46 7.80 -16.37
C GLY A 53 -1.64 9.27 -16.77
N TYR A 54 -0.68 9.84 -17.49
CA TYR A 54 -0.69 11.28 -17.77
C TYR A 54 -1.87 11.77 -18.64
N ASP A 55 -2.85 12.40 -18.00
CA ASP A 55 -3.99 13.06 -18.61
C ASP A 55 -3.68 14.53 -18.89
N ASN A 56 -3.32 14.81 -20.15
CA ASN A 56 -2.88 16.13 -20.59
C ASN A 56 -3.96 17.22 -20.38
N GLY A 57 -3.65 18.19 -19.53
CA GLY A 57 -4.57 19.26 -19.13
C GLY A 57 -5.25 19.03 -17.77
N TYR A 58 -4.91 17.94 -17.07
CA TYR A 58 -5.34 17.64 -15.70
C TYR A 58 -4.13 17.46 -14.78
N ASP A 59 -3.14 16.69 -15.21
CA ASP A 59 -1.97 16.39 -14.39
C ASP A 59 -0.83 17.41 -14.51
N GLY A 60 0.04 17.42 -13.49
CA GLY A 60 1.30 18.14 -13.47
C GLY A 60 2.42 17.26 -12.90
N TYR A 61 3.40 16.91 -13.73
CA TYR A 61 4.60 16.17 -13.30
C TYR A 61 5.33 16.88 -12.15
N LYS A 62 5.86 16.10 -11.20
CA LYS A 62 6.62 16.66 -10.07
C LYS A 62 7.94 17.25 -10.54
N MET A 63 8.07 18.57 -10.41
CA MET A 63 9.34 19.27 -10.58
C MET A 63 10.20 19.02 -9.34
N LEU A 64 11.21 18.14 -9.45
CA LEU A 64 12.08 17.81 -8.32
C LEU A 64 12.94 19.02 -7.91
N GLY A 65 12.77 19.47 -6.67
CA GLY A 65 13.46 20.60 -6.10
C GLY A 65 14.85 20.28 -5.53
N ASN A 66 15.46 21.28 -4.89
CA ASN A 66 16.71 21.12 -4.13
C ASN A 66 16.57 20.03 -3.04
N SER A 67 17.63 19.25 -2.82
CA SER A 67 17.66 18.14 -1.86
C SER A 67 17.61 18.55 -0.38
N VAL A 68 17.74 19.83 -0.04
CA VAL A 68 17.53 20.33 1.33
C VAL A 68 16.05 20.46 1.70
N ALA A 69 15.16 20.53 0.71
CA ALA A 69 13.72 20.66 0.92
C ALA A 69 13.04 19.27 0.89
N PRO A 70 11.99 19.04 1.71
CA PRO A 70 11.13 17.87 1.57
C PRO A 70 10.44 17.89 0.20
N GLN A 71 10.10 16.71 -0.33
CA GLN A 71 9.34 16.59 -1.57
C GLN A 71 8.26 15.53 -1.45
N ILE A 72 7.03 15.87 -1.84
CA ILE A 72 5.83 15.02 -1.81
C ILE A 72 5.17 14.95 -3.20
N MET A 73 4.71 13.76 -3.58
CA MET A 73 4.15 13.47 -4.90
C MET A 73 3.21 12.25 -4.87
N ALA A 74 2.33 12.10 -5.84
CA ALA A 74 1.81 10.77 -6.19
C ALA A 74 2.88 9.97 -6.96
N ILE A 75 2.87 8.63 -6.85
CA ILE A 75 3.75 7.70 -7.57
C ILE A 75 2.91 6.70 -8.37
N GLU A 76 2.66 7.06 -9.63
CA GLU A 76 1.95 6.25 -10.63
C GLU A 76 2.93 5.55 -11.60
N GLU A 77 2.43 4.66 -12.45
CA GLU A 77 3.29 3.89 -13.37
C GLU A 77 4.00 4.76 -14.42
N SER A 78 3.40 5.90 -14.78
CA SER A 78 3.94 6.87 -15.74
C SER A 78 4.91 7.89 -15.14
N GLY A 79 5.00 8.00 -13.81
CA GLY A 79 5.94 8.90 -13.15
C GLY A 79 5.50 9.45 -11.79
N TYR A 80 6.05 10.61 -11.44
CA TYR A 80 5.74 11.32 -10.20
C TYR A 80 4.90 12.56 -10.50
N TYR A 81 3.81 12.77 -9.76
CA TYR A 81 2.89 13.88 -9.97
C TYR A 81 2.81 14.84 -8.78
N GLN A 82 2.79 16.13 -9.07
CA GLN A 82 2.48 17.21 -8.13
C GLN A 82 1.01 17.60 -8.17
N VAL A 83 0.39 17.47 -9.35
CA VAL A 83 -1.06 17.49 -9.53
C VAL A 83 -1.43 16.17 -10.19
N ASP A 84 -2.28 15.40 -9.51
CA ASP A 84 -2.61 14.02 -9.83
C ASP A 84 -4.14 13.88 -9.96
N ALA A 85 -4.65 13.72 -11.17
CA ALA A 85 -6.08 13.70 -11.46
C ALA A 85 -6.52 12.31 -11.93
N ILE A 86 -7.16 11.58 -11.04
CA ILE A 86 -7.37 10.12 -11.18
C ILE A 86 -8.84 9.72 -10.97
N PRO A 87 -9.29 8.54 -11.41
CA PRO A 87 -10.69 8.12 -11.22
C PRO A 87 -11.16 7.98 -9.77
N THR A 88 -10.25 7.70 -8.83
CA THR A 88 -10.55 7.59 -7.40
C THR A 88 -9.27 7.60 -6.55
N TYR A 89 -9.33 8.18 -5.35
CA TYR A 89 -8.23 8.24 -4.36
C TYR A 89 -7.84 6.89 -3.74
N ASN A 90 -8.67 5.85 -3.87
CA ASN A 90 -8.49 4.63 -3.09
C ASN A 90 -7.34 3.77 -3.64
N ASN A 91 -6.31 3.56 -2.81
CA ASN A 91 -5.01 2.94 -3.10
C ASN A 91 -3.98 3.85 -3.81
N THR A 92 -4.20 5.16 -3.92
CA THR A 92 -3.16 6.06 -4.48
C THR A 92 -1.92 6.08 -3.61
N VAL A 93 -0.75 5.90 -4.23
CA VAL A 93 0.53 5.80 -3.50
C VAL A 93 1.21 7.16 -3.48
N ILE A 94 1.44 7.68 -2.28
CA ILE A 94 2.12 8.96 -2.06
C ILE A 94 3.59 8.72 -1.73
N GLY A 95 4.45 9.29 -2.57
CA GLY A 95 5.88 9.35 -2.41
C GLY A 95 6.31 10.44 -1.45
N PHE A 96 7.34 10.17 -0.67
CA PHE A 96 8.04 11.18 0.12
C PHE A 96 9.54 11.11 -0.12
N ARG A 97 10.19 12.27 -0.04
CA ARG A 97 11.64 12.43 0.03
C ARG A 97 11.95 13.44 1.13
N SER A 98 12.75 13.07 2.12
CA SER A 98 13.15 14.03 3.17
C SER A 98 14.11 15.08 2.61
N GLY A 99 13.99 16.30 3.12
CA GLY A 99 15.04 17.30 3.04
C GLY A 99 16.05 17.13 4.18
N GLU A 100 16.43 18.25 4.78
CA GLU A 100 17.40 18.31 5.87
C GLU A 100 16.87 17.97 7.28
N ASP A 101 15.55 17.94 7.48
CA ASP A 101 14.93 17.67 8.79
C ASP A 101 14.75 16.17 9.04
N ALA A 102 14.80 15.76 10.30
CA ALA A 102 14.49 14.39 10.74
C ALA A 102 13.00 14.17 11.05
N GLN A 103 12.18 15.22 10.99
CA GLN A 103 10.74 15.18 11.28
C GLN A 103 9.99 16.15 10.36
N TYR A 104 8.84 15.71 9.86
CA TYR A 104 7.96 16.47 8.98
C TYR A 104 6.51 16.36 9.44
N THR A 105 5.69 17.34 9.08
CA THR A 105 4.23 17.30 9.32
C THR A 105 3.48 17.45 8.01
N LEU A 106 2.57 16.52 7.73
CA LEU A 106 1.55 16.68 6.69
C LEU A 106 0.38 17.52 7.23
N THR A 107 -0.20 18.38 6.39
CA THR A 107 -1.50 19.02 6.64
C THR A 107 -2.41 18.79 5.42
N PHE A 108 -3.65 18.40 5.67
CA PHE A 108 -4.63 18.06 4.63
C PHE A 108 -5.67 19.17 4.46
N THR A 109 -5.89 19.59 3.21
CA THR A 109 -6.95 20.54 2.84
C THR A 109 -7.86 19.90 1.80
N ASN A 110 -9.09 19.57 2.20
CA ASN A 110 -10.03 18.80 1.39
C ASN A 110 -11.13 19.72 0.85
N ASP A 111 -11.33 19.70 -0.46
CA ASP A 111 -12.40 20.40 -1.17
C ASP A 111 -13.42 19.38 -1.67
N ASN A 112 -14.70 19.57 -1.32
CA ASN A 112 -15.82 18.74 -1.84
C ASN A 112 -15.64 17.21 -1.63
N LEU A 113 -15.00 16.80 -0.54
CA LEU A 113 -14.75 15.38 -0.21
C LEU A 113 -16.04 14.55 -0.17
N SER A 114 -17.06 15.06 0.52
CA SER A 114 -18.36 14.42 0.72
C SER A 114 -19.23 14.28 -0.54
N LEU A 115 -18.77 14.74 -1.72
CA LEU A 115 -19.41 14.42 -2.99
C LEU A 115 -19.06 13.01 -3.50
N GLN A 116 -18.00 12.38 -2.97
CA GLN A 116 -17.53 11.05 -3.39
C GLN A 116 -17.13 10.14 -2.22
N TYR A 117 -16.65 10.70 -1.11
CA TYR A 117 -16.09 9.95 0.02
C TYR A 117 -16.66 10.42 1.35
N GLU A 118 -17.17 9.48 2.14
CA GLU A 118 -17.58 9.74 3.53
C GLU A 118 -16.37 9.93 4.45
N HIS A 119 -15.27 9.21 4.16
CA HIS A 119 -14.02 9.26 4.90
C HIS A 119 -12.80 9.33 3.98
N LEU A 120 -11.70 9.88 4.50
CA LEU A 120 -10.38 9.85 3.88
C LEU A 120 -9.33 9.51 4.94
N TYR A 121 -8.48 8.51 4.66
CA TYR A 121 -7.39 8.11 5.54
C TYR A 121 -6.06 8.08 4.77
N ILE A 122 -4.97 8.31 5.50
CA ILE A 122 -3.64 7.87 5.07
C ILE A 122 -3.19 6.66 5.89
N VAL A 123 -2.44 5.78 5.24
CA VAL A 123 -1.68 4.69 5.87
C VAL A 123 -0.19 5.00 5.69
N ASP A 124 0.58 5.16 6.76
CA ASP A 124 2.05 5.26 6.69
C ASP A 124 2.63 3.84 6.69
N LEU A 125 3.27 3.45 5.58
CA LEU A 125 3.84 2.10 5.35
C LEU A 125 5.12 1.84 6.15
N VAL A 126 5.76 2.87 6.68
CA VAL A 126 7.00 2.80 7.47
C VAL A 126 6.69 2.76 8.96
N ALA A 127 5.72 3.56 9.43
CA ALA A 127 5.23 3.55 10.80
C ALA A 127 4.20 2.44 11.07
N ASN A 128 3.51 1.95 10.03
CA ASN A 128 2.32 1.09 10.13
C ASN A 128 1.14 1.77 10.89
N ASP A 129 1.03 3.09 10.75
CA ASP A 129 -0.08 3.88 11.29
C ASP A 129 -1.22 4.02 10.25
N THR A 130 -2.44 4.32 10.72
CA THR A 130 -3.57 4.76 9.88
C THR A 130 -4.24 5.95 10.53
N ILE A 131 -4.39 7.05 9.78
CA ILE A 131 -4.80 8.36 10.30
C ILE A 131 -5.99 8.89 9.52
N ASP A 132 -7.03 9.33 10.23
CA ASP A 132 -8.19 10.00 9.65
C ASP A 132 -7.84 11.44 9.26
N VAL A 133 -7.96 11.71 7.96
CA VAL A 133 -7.70 13.01 7.34
C VAL A 133 -8.96 13.56 6.64
N THR A 134 -10.15 13.04 6.97
CA THR A 134 -11.44 13.45 6.42
C THR A 134 -11.73 14.94 6.64
N VAL A 135 -11.31 15.47 7.80
CA VAL A 135 -11.51 16.87 8.19
C VAL A 135 -10.38 17.76 7.65
N THR A 136 -10.75 18.80 6.89
CA THR A 136 -9.83 19.86 6.46
C THR A 136 -9.13 20.50 7.66
N GLY A 137 -7.80 20.49 7.64
CA GLY A 137 -6.95 20.89 8.75
C GLY A 137 -6.38 19.73 9.58
N SER A 138 -6.77 18.47 9.31
CA SER A 138 -6.11 17.28 9.87
C SER A 138 -4.61 17.26 9.56
N LYS A 139 -3.83 16.69 10.49
CA LYS A 139 -2.37 16.64 10.42
C LYS A 139 -1.81 15.29 10.83
N TYR A 140 -0.65 14.94 10.30
CA TYR A 140 0.15 13.80 10.75
C TYR A 140 1.63 14.19 10.79
N THR A 141 2.29 13.97 11.93
CA THR A 141 3.71 14.28 12.15
C THR A 141 4.49 12.97 12.19
N PHE A 142 5.55 12.86 11.38
CA PHE A 142 6.29 11.63 11.16
C PHE A 142 7.80 11.87 11.10
N ASN A 143 8.58 10.83 11.43
CA ASN A 143 10.04 10.89 11.48
C ASN A 143 10.68 10.19 10.26
N VAL A 144 11.87 10.66 9.88
CA VAL A 144 12.68 10.20 8.74
C VAL A 144 14.17 10.27 9.02
N VAL A 145 14.96 9.54 8.23
CA VAL A 145 16.39 9.81 8.06
C VAL A 145 16.54 10.98 7.07
N PRO A 146 17.20 12.10 7.42
CA PRO A 146 17.41 13.22 6.50
C PRO A 146 18.12 12.84 5.19
N TYR A 147 17.88 13.61 4.15
CA TYR A 147 18.43 13.43 2.79
C TYR A 147 18.16 12.06 2.13
N SER A 148 17.08 11.38 2.53
CA SER A 148 16.61 10.13 1.91
C SER A 148 16.35 10.25 0.40
N ALA A 149 16.34 9.09 -0.26
CA ALA A 149 15.78 8.96 -1.60
C ALA A 149 14.24 9.05 -1.57
N ILE A 150 13.61 9.14 -2.74
CA ILE A 150 12.15 9.06 -2.86
C ILE A 150 11.71 7.65 -2.46
N GLU A 151 10.90 7.54 -1.41
CA GLU A 151 10.30 6.31 -0.89
C GLU A 151 8.78 6.31 -1.13
N LYS A 152 8.20 5.13 -1.44
CA LYS A 152 6.75 4.92 -1.40
C LYS A 152 6.34 4.84 0.07
N ARG A 153 5.81 5.92 0.63
CA ARG A 153 5.60 6.04 2.07
C ARG A 153 4.15 5.94 2.51
N PHE A 154 3.22 6.63 1.83
CA PHE A 154 1.82 6.63 2.24
C PHE A 154 0.92 5.99 1.19
N ILE A 155 -0.20 5.43 1.62
CA ILE A 155 -1.32 5.05 0.74
C ILE A 155 -2.56 5.81 1.21
N ILE A 156 -3.30 6.40 0.27
CA ILE A 156 -4.62 6.98 0.54
C ILE A 156 -5.67 5.88 0.43
N ILE A 157 -6.56 5.77 1.43
CA ILE A 157 -7.74 4.88 1.38
C ILE A 157 -9.00 5.65 1.79
N THR A 158 -10.13 5.29 1.19
CA THR A 158 -11.41 6.01 1.36
C THR A 158 -12.42 5.25 2.23
N SER A 159 -12.01 4.11 2.77
CA SER A 159 -12.72 3.33 3.79
C SER A 159 -11.75 2.40 4.51
N ILE A 160 -12.00 2.14 5.79
CA ILE A 160 -11.33 1.07 6.54
C ILE A 160 -12.18 -0.20 6.35
N PRO A 161 -11.61 -1.33 5.90
CA PRO A 161 -12.37 -2.57 5.78
C PRO A 161 -12.77 -3.09 7.16
N GLU A 162 -14.06 -3.40 7.34
CA GLU A 162 -14.58 -3.97 8.58
C GLU A 162 -13.86 -5.28 8.93
N VAL A 163 -13.37 -5.39 10.16
CA VAL A 163 -12.81 -6.64 10.67
C VAL A 163 -13.97 -7.56 11.02
N ILE A 164 -14.40 -8.37 10.05
CA ILE A 164 -15.32 -9.48 10.29
C ILE A 164 -14.62 -10.47 11.22
N VAL A 165 -14.89 -10.34 12.52
CA VAL A 165 -14.52 -11.34 13.52
C VAL A 165 -15.38 -12.56 13.24
N ILE A 166 -14.85 -13.50 12.46
CA ILE A 166 -15.44 -14.84 12.34
C ILE A 166 -15.44 -15.41 13.76
N PRO A 167 -16.59 -15.73 14.36
CA PRO A 167 -16.59 -16.41 15.65
C PRO A 167 -15.84 -17.72 15.46
N ASN A 168 -14.81 -17.95 16.28
CA ASN A 168 -14.08 -19.21 16.26
C ASN A 168 -15.10 -20.34 16.43
N PRO A 169 -15.18 -21.32 15.50
CA PRO A 169 -16.17 -22.39 15.61
C PRO A 169 -15.99 -23.05 16.97
N GLU A 170 -17.07 -23.15 17.73
CA GLU A 170 -17.04 -23.72 19.07
C GLU A 170 -16.39 -25.10 18.99
N VAL A 171 -15.24 -25.27 19.65
CA VAL A 171 -14.57 -26.57 19.72
C VAL A 171 -15.57 -27.49 20.40
N PRO A 172 -16.10 -28.53 19.73
CA PRO A 172 -17.15 -29.34 20.30
C PRO A 172 -16.62 -29.97 21.58
N VAL A 173 -17.23 -29.62 22.71
CA VAL A 173 -16.82 -30.10 24.02
C VAL A 173 -16.96 -31.61 24.01
N VAL A 174 -15.83 -32.31 23.91
CA VAL A 174 -15.78 -33.76 24.03
C VAL A 174 -16.30 -34.10 25.43
N PRO A 175 -17.42 -34.84 25.56
CA PRO A 175 -17.94 -35.18 26.87
C PRO A 175 -16.90 -36.03 27.61
N GLN A 176 -16.52 -35.60 28.80
CA GLN A 176 -15.60 -36.35 29.66
C GLN A 176 -16.29 -37.57 30.26
N ASP A 177 -16.40 -38.64 29.47
CA ASP A 177 -16.67 -39.99 29.98
C ASP A 177 -16.04 -41.04 29.04
N THR A 178 -14.76 -41.32 29.27
CA THR A 178 -14.10 -42.54 28.77
C THR A 178 -13.11 -42.98 29.84
N VAL A 179 -13.32 -44.20 30.35
CA VAL A 179 -12.70 -44.68 31.59
C VAL A 179 -11.19 -44.85 31.45
N VAL A 180 -10.45 -44.34 32.43
CA VAL A 180 -9.00 -44.56 32.56
C VAL A 180 -8.73 -46.02 32.95
N VAL A 181 -7.97 -46.74 32.12
CA VAL A 181 -7.35 -48.01 32.51
C VAL A 181 -5.86 -47.75 32.75
N VAL A 182 -5.48 -47.62 34.03
CA VAL A 182 -4.09 -47.45 34.44
C VAL A 182 -3.36 -48.80 34.37
N VAL A 183 -2.20 -48.84 33.73
CA VAL A 183 -1.19 -49.88 33.93
C VAL A 183 0.19 -49.21 33.98
N ASP A 184 0.68 -49.04 35.21
CA ASP A 184 1.99 -48.46 35.57
C ASP A 184 3.09 -49.55 35.64
N PRO A 185 4.40 -49.24 35.76
CA PRO A 185 5.26 -48.80 34.64
C PRO A 185 6.66 -49.51 34.68
N ILE A 186 7.75 -48.79 34.35
CA ILE A 186 9.19 -49.10 34.63
C ILE A 186 9.87 -50.08 33.63
N PRO A 187 11.19 -49.93 33.30
CA PRO A 187 12.17 -48.87 33.61
C PRO A 187 12.63 -48.06 32.37
N ALA A 188 13.41 -47.00 32.62
CA ALA A 188 14.29 -46.39 31.63
C ALA A 188 15.73 -46.91 31.81
N ASP A 189 16.53 -46.94 30.74
CA ASP A 189 17.99 -47.04 30.86
C ASP A 189 18.74 -46.29 29.73
N THR A 190 20.03 -46.15 29.94
CA THR A 190 20.98 -45.09 29.58
C THR A 190 21.58 -45.21 28.17
N VAL A 191 21.99 -44.07 27.57
CA VAL A 191 23.27 -43.77 26.85
C VAL A 191 23.05 -42.50 25.97
N VAL A 192 23.76 -41.36 25.99
CA VAL A 192 25.10 -40.87 26.45
C VAL A 192 26.15 -40.74 25.33
N VAL A 193 26.42 -39.48 24.91
CA VAL A 193 27.62 -38.98 24.14
C VAL A 193 27.64 -39.43 22.65
N VAL A 194 28.06 -38.65 21.64
CA VAL A 194 29.32 -37.89 21.43
C VAL A 194 29.13 -36.55 20.68
N ILE A 195 30.02 -35.57 20.94
CA ILE A 195 30.29 -34.37 20.12
C ILE A 195 31.82 -34.29 19.86
N PRO A 196 32.26 -33.94 18.63
CA PRO A 196 33.56 -33.29 18.38
C PRO A 196 33.42 -31.94 17.63
N VAL A 197 34.53 -31.19 17.52
CA VAL A 197 34.59 -29.73 17.24
C VAL A 197 35.78 -29.38 16.31
N GLU A 198 35.59 -28.45 15.34
CA GLU A 198 36.60 -27.66 14.55
C GLU A 198 37.68 -28.41 13.72
N GLU A 199 38.32 -27.90 12.65
CA GLU A 199 38.13 -26.77 11.69
C GLU A 199 38.62 -27.30 10.27
N PRO A 200 39.30 -26.63 9.29
CA PRO A 200 39.73 -25.23 9.12
C PRO A 200 39.42 -24.53 7.76
N ILE A 201 39.81 -23.25 7.69
CA ILE A 201 39.77 -22.30 6.55
C ILE A 201 40.57 -22.75 5.30
N VAL A 202 40.12 -22.34 4.10
CA VAL A 202 40.99 -22.13 2.92
C VAL A 202 40.72 -20.75 2.28
N VAL A 203 41.78 -19.99 1.99
CA VAL A 203 41.75 -18.69 1.27
C VAL A 203 42.49 -18.82 -0.06
N VAL A 204 41.90 -18.35 -1.16
CA VAL A 204 42.65 -18.05 -2.40
C VAL A 204 42.05 -16.82 -3.11
N ASP A 205 42.90 -15.83 -3.37
CA ASP A 205 42.67 -14.62 -4.18
C ASP A 205 44.07 -14.04 -4.51
N PRO A 206 44.27 -13.12 -5.48
CA PRO A 206 43.45 -12.79 -6.65
C PRO A 206 44.27 -12.79 -7.98
N VAL A 207 43.61 -12.79 -9.15
CA VAL A 207 44.21 -12.29 -10.42
C VAL A 207 43.19 -11.45 -11.21
N ASN A 208 43.67 -10.36 -11.80
CA ASN A 208 42.88 -9.24 -12.33
C ASN A 208 43.22 -8.98 -13.81
N ASN A 209 42.21 -8.85 -14.69
CA ASN A 209 42.25 -7.86 -15.77
C ASN A 209 40.85 -7.42 -16.23
N LYS A 210 40.79 -6.38 -17.07
CA LYS A 210 39.66 -5.45 -17.23
C LYS A 210 38.96 -5.51 -18.60
N ASP A 211 37.96 -4.62 -18.72
CA ASP A 211 37.50 -3.96 -19.96
C ASP A 211 36.70 -4.76 -21.00
N LYS A 212 35.35 -4.74 -20.87
CA LYS A 212 34.53 -3.76 -21.64
C LYS A 212 33.01 -3.82 -21.41
N LYS A 213 32.49 -2.63 -21.06
CA LYS A 213 31.33 -1.93 -21.62
C LYS A 213 29.93 -2.59 -21.56
N ASP A 214 29.01 -1.85 -20.98
CA ASP A 214 27.66 -2.25 -20.60
C ASP A 214 26.77 -2.73 -21.76
N LYS A 215 26.33 -3.99 -21.66
CA LYS A 215 24.96 -4.36 -22.00
C LYS A 215 24.21 -4.63 -20.70
N LYS A 216 23.10 -3.92 -20.48
CA LYS A 216 22.22 -4.14 -19.34
C LYS A 216 21.31 -5.33 -19.63
N ASP A 217 21.89 -6.53 -19.60
CA ASP A 217 21.16 -7.76 -19.85
C ASP A 217 20.00 -7.89 -18.85
N LYS A 218 18.79 -7.98 -19.38
CA LYS A 218 17.54 -8.04 -18.62
C LYS A 218 17.37 -9.47 -18.09
N LYS A 219 18.18 -9.83 -17.09
CA LYS A 219 18.22 -11.15 -16.44
C LYS A 219 16.80 -11.64 -16.16
N ASP A 220 16.38 -12.69 -16.87
CA ASP A 220 15.04 -13.24 -16.75
C ASP A 220 14.79 -13.73 -15.32
N LYS A 221 13.62 -13.35 -14.80
CA LYS A 221 13.15 -13.72 -13.46
C LYS A 221 12.81 -15.20 -13.42
N LYS A 222 13.38 -15.94 -12.46
CA LYS A 222 13.11 -17.37 -12.28
C LYS A 222 11.81 -17.61 -11.54
N ILE A 223 11.28 -16.59 -10.84
CA ILE A 223 9.98 -16.65 -10.18
C ILE A 223 8.94 -15.92 -11.04
N LYS A 224 7.87 -16.62 -11.43
CA LYS A 224 6.67 -16.01 -12.02
C LYS A 224 5.48 -16.24 -11.10
N ILE A 225 4.64 -15.23 -10.97
CA ILE A 225 3.43 -15.26 -10.13
C ILE A 225 2.23 -14.99 -11.04
N SER A 226 1.15 -15.74 -10.84
CA SER A 226 -0.13 -15.54 -11.54
C SER A 226 -1.30 -15.81 -10.60
N ASN A 227 -2.49 -15.26 -10.88
CA ASN A 227 -3.70 -15.55 -10.11
C ASN A 227 -4.86 -16.03 -11.00
N SER A 228 -5.74 -16.83 -10.40
CA SER A 228 -7.01 -17.23 -10.98
C SER A 228 -8.05 -17.35 -9.86
N LYS A 229 -9.01 -16.42 -9.82
CA LYS A 229 -9.97 -16.27 -8.71
C LYS A 229 -9.26 -16.19 -7.35
N ARG A 230 -9.37 -17.23 -6.52
CA ARG A 230 -8.77 -17.40 -5.18
C ARG A 230 -7.52 -18.31 -5.15
N MET A 231 -6.96 -18.64 -6.31
CA MET A 231 -5.69 -19.36 -6.42
C MET A 231 -4.57 -18.42 -6.85
N ILE A 232 -3.43 -18.48 -6.16
CA ILE A 232 -2.13 -17.99 -6.64
C ILE A 232 -1.33 -19.19 -7.15
N ALA A 233 -0.77 -19.08 -8.36
CA ALA A 233 0.18 -20.06 -8.88
C ALA A 233 1.56 -19.40 -9.00
N ILE A 234 2.56 -20.00 -8.35
CA ILE A 234 3.95 -19.57 -8.37
C ILE A 234 4.75 -20.60 -9.16
N GLU A 235 5.27 -20.20 -10.31
CA GLU A 235 6.25 -20.96 -11.07
C GLU A 235 7.65 -20.55 -10.60
N ASN A 236 8.42 -21.51 -10.08
CA ASN A 236 9.78 -21.28 -9.61
C ASN A 236 10.76 -22.14 -10.41
N GLN A 237 11.57 -21.50 -11.26
CA GLN A 237 12.63 -22.11 -12.07
C GLN A 237 14.01 -22.05 -11.37
N SER A 238 14.04 -21.94 -10.04
CA SER A 238 15.25 -21.98 -9.22
C SER A 238 15.34 -23.24 -8.37
N ASN A 239 16.57 -23.62 -8.01
CA ASN A 239 16.87 -24.78 -7.16
C ASN A 239 16.53 -24.54 -5.67
N SER A 240 16.28 -23.29 -5.27
CA SER A 240 15.85 -22.96 -3.91
C SER A 240 14.34 -23.08 -3.75
N LYS A 241 13.89 -23.59 -2.60
CA LYS A 241 12.52 -23.37 -2.14
C LYS A 241 12.34 -21.90 -1.75
N GLY A 242 11.09 -21.45 -1.61
CA GLY A 242 10.82 -20.07 -1.23
C GLY A 242 9.60 -19.91 -0.32
N LYS A 243 9.36 -18.66 0.07
CA LYS A 243 8.20 -18.23 0.84
C LYS A 243 7.41 -17.19 0.07
N VAL A 244 6.08 -17.31 0.08
CA VAL A 244 5.17 -16.28 -0.39
C VAL A 244 4.43 -15.65 0.78
N LYS A 245 4.33 -14.33 0.78
CA LYS A 245 3.44 -13.54 1.64
C LYS A 245 2.31 -13.01 0.77
N ILE A 246 1.08 -13.24 1.20
CA ILE A 246 -0.11 -12.55 0.67
C ILE A 246 -0.37 -11.40 1.62
N ILE A 247 -0.30 -10.18 1.10
CA ILE A 247 -0.44 -8.93 1.87
C ILE A 247 -1.66 -8.19 1.32
N ASN A 248 -2.61 -7.81 2.18
CA ASN A 248 -3.76 -7.01 1.75
C ASN A 248 -3.27 -5.59 1.41
N ALA A 249 -3.48 -5.16 0.16
CA ALA A 249 -2.85 -3.94 -0.37
C ALA A 249 -3.38 -2.66 0.29
N MET A 250 -4.62 -2.66 0.76
CA MET A 250 -5.24 -1.52 1.46
C MET A 250 -4.76 -1.33 2.90
N THR A 251 -4.31 -2.40 3.56
CA THR A 251 -4.01 -2.39 5.01
C THR A 251 -2.55 -2.71 5.36
N GLY A 252 -1.72 -3.08 4.38
CA GLY A 252 -0.34 -3.55 4.59
C GLY A 252 -0.23 -4.87 5.37
N ARG A 253 -1.34 -5.45 5.85
CA ARG A 253 -1.33 -6.63 6.70
C ARG A 253 -1.05 -7.90 5.89
N LYS A 254 -0.07 -8.69 6.35
CA LYS A 254 0.18 -10.06 5.86
C LYS A 254 -0.99 -10.95 6.28
N VAL A 255 -1.86 -11.27 5.34
CA VAL A 255 -3.06 -12.12 5.53
C VAL A 255 -2.76 -13.61 5.38
N LYS A 256 -1.69 -13.98 4.66
CA LYS A 256 -1.21 -15.38 4.57
C LYS A 256 0.30 -15.45 4.35
N GLU A 257 0.92 -16.52 4.83
CA GLU A 257 2.28 -16.93 4.43
C GLU A 257 2.26 -18.41 4.07
N ALA A 258 2.95 -18.80 3.00
CA ALA A 258 3.06 -20.18 2.55
C ALA A 258 4.47 -20.45 1.98
N GLN A 259 4.86 -21.72 1.89
CA GLN A 259 6.09 -22.13 1.20
C GLN A 259 5.79 -22.54 -0.25
N PHE A 260 6.75 -22.37 -1.14
CA PHE A 260 6.71 -22.91 -2.51
C PHE A 260 7.96 -23.71 -2.85
N ASN A 261 7.80 -24.70 -3.72
CA ASN A 261 8.85 -25.64 -4.08
C ASN A 261 9.90 -25.04 -5.04
N ALA A 262 11.08 -25.67 -5.06
CA ALA A 262 12.07 -25.49 -6.11
C ALA A 262 11.62 -26.17 -7.42
N ASN A 263 12.09 -25.68 -8.56
CA ASN A 263 11.94 -26.29 -9.89
C ASN A 263 10.53 -26.82 -10.22
N GLY A 264 9.50 -26.01 -10.00
CA GLY A 264 8.11 -26.43 -10.21
C GLY A 264 7.07 -25.33 -9.98
N ILE A 265 5.80 -25.69 -10.15
CA ILE A 265 4.65 -24.82 -9.88
C ILE A 265 4.08 -25.18 -8.50
N THR A 266 3.86 -24.17 -7.65
CA THR A 266 3.11 -24.32 -6.40
C THR A 266 1.83 -23.51 -6.47
N ASN A 267 0.70 -24.17 -6.21
CA ASN A 267 -0.62 -23.54 -6.14
C ASN A 267 -0.97 -23.28 -4.67
N ILE A 268 -1.32 -22.05 -4.35
CA ILE A 268 -1.73 -21.60 -3.01
C ILE A 268 -3.17 -21.09 -3.11
N GLU A 269 -4.11 -21.77 -2.46
CA GLU A 269 -5.44 -21.23 -2.22
C GLU A 269 -5.34 -20.09 -1.19
N THR A 270 -6.03 -18.98 -1.44
CA THR A 270 -5.84 -17.76 -0.63
C THR A 270 -6.70 -17.73 0.61
N ASP A 271 -7.96 -18.19 0.56
CA ASP A 271 -8.96 -18.08 1.65
C ASP A 271 -9.25 -16.64 2.12
N VAL A 272 -8.86 -15.64 1.33
CA VAL A 272 -9.05 -14.21 1.66
C VAL A 272 -10.32 -13.64 1.00
N PRO A 273 -10.93 -12.59 1.57
CA PRO A 273 -12.01 -11.84 0.91
C PRO A 273 -11.59 -11.28 -0.45
N ALA A 274 -12.56 -11.01 -1.33
CA ALA A 274 -12.32 -10.31 -2.58
C ALA A 274 -11.70 -8.92 -2.32
N GLY A 275 -10.74 -8.50 -3.14
CA GLY A 275 -9.98 -7.27 -2.94
C GLY A 275 -8.60 -7.29 -3.61
N THR A 276 -7.81 -6.24 -3.39
CA THR A 276 -6.47 -6.09 -3.95
C THR A 276 -5.40 -6.57 -2.97
N TYR A 277 -4.45 -7.37 -3.45
CA TYR A 277 -3.38 -7.97 -2.65
C TYR A 277 -2.03 -7.81 -3.33
N VAL A 278 -0.98 -7.54 -2.55
CA VAL A 278 0.40 -7.70 -2.97
C VAL A 278 0.81 -9.14 -2.70
N ILE A 279 1.24 -9.86 -3.75
CA ILE A 279 1.80 -11.20 -3.64
C ILE A 279 3.33 -11.06 -3.72
N ASN A 280 4.00 -11.28 -2.58
CA ASN A 280 5.44 -11.12 -2.41
C ASN A 280 6.08 -12.51 -2.26
N ALA A 281 6.83 -12.96 -3.27
CA ALA A 281 7.48 -14.27 -3.33
C ALA A 281 9.01 -14.12 -3.26
N ILE A 282 9.65 -14.81 -2.31
CA ILE A 282 11.07 -14.70 -1.99
C ILE A 282 11.73 -16.09 -2.01
N THR A 283 12.88 -16.21 -2.65
CA THR A 283 13.89 -17.26 -2.43
C THR A 283 15.20 -16.61 -1.95
N ASP A 284 16.20 -17.43 -1.60
CA ASP A 284 17.52 -16.98 -1.15
C ASP A 284 18.29 -16.11 -2.19
N SER A 285 17.82 -16.06 -3.44
CA SER A 285 18.49 -15.39 -4.57
C SER A 285 17.62 -14.45 -5.40
N GLU A 286 16.30 -14.41 -5.17
CA GLU A 286 15.35 -13.64 -5.98
C GLU A 286 14.09 -13.26 -5.18
N GLU A 287 13.64 -12.01 -5.33
CA GLU A 287 12.36 -11.51 -4.81
C GLU A 287 11.51 -10.95 -5.95
N VAL A 288 10.23 -11.31 -5.96
CA VAL A 288 9.23 -10.87 -6.93
C VAL A 288 7.95 -10.49 -6.21
N SER A 289 7.48 -9.26 -6.45
CA SER A 289 6.19 -8.79 -5.98
C SER A 289 5.29 -8.43 -7.17
N ILE A 290 4.01 -8.80 -7.11
CA ILE A 290 2.97 -8.33 -8.03
C ILE A 290 1.71 -7.90 -7.27
N ASN A 291 0.93 -6.99 -7.86
CA ASN A 291 -0.42 -6.68 -7.40
C ASN A 291 -1.41 -7.63 -8.10
N VAL A 292 -2.37 -8.18 -7.35
CA VAL A 292 -3.46 -9.02 -7.88
C VAL A 292 -4.81 -8.56 -7.34
N VAL A 293 -5.86 -8.72 -8.14
CA VAL A 293 -7.24 -8.59 -7.68
C VAL A 293 -7.83 -9.98 -7.53
N ILE A 294 -8.20 -10.32 -6.30
CA ILE A 294 -8.90 -11.56 -5.94
C ILE A 294 -10.41 -11.29 -5.98
N ARG A 295 -11.15 -12.25 -6.56
CA ARG A 295 -12.62 -12.25 -6.69
C ARG A 295 -13.12 -13.66 -6.33
#